data_AF-A0A6V7JAK3-F1
#
_entry.id   AF-A0A6V7JAK3-F1
#
_cell.length_a   1.000
_cell.length_b   1.000
_cell.length_c   1.000
_cell.angle_alpha   90.00
_cell.angle_beta   90.00
_cell.angle_gamma   90.00
#
_symmetry.space_group_name_H-M   'P 1'
#
loop_
_entity.id
_entity.type
_entity.pdbx_description
1 polymer ?
#
loop_
_entity_poly.entity_id
_entity_poly.type
_entity_poly.pdbx_seq_one_letter_code
_entity_poly.pdbx_strand_id
1 'polypeptide(L)'
;PDSMETLPYSFGIFTLCGVWRPISWSSGLKRVVYDFYTLSVMALVSSFAFMEFIETLLSFGRIQALVSASFMLFTVVNTCCKAVNIISKRDEIMSILGMLNDSTCLVRCEGEEKILDELQIRI
;
A
#
# COMPACT_ATOMS: atom_id res chain seq x y z
N PRO A 1 -17.28 2.66 6.84
CA PRO A 1 -16.70 3.93 6.31
C PRO A 1 -15.45 4.37 7.06
N ASP A 2 -15.35 4.01 8.35
CA ASP A 2 -14.34 4.53 9.29
C ASP A 2 -13.15 3.58 9.47
N SER A 3 -13.13 2.44 8.78
CA SER A 3 -12.04 1.47 8.84
C SER A 3 -10.71 2.03 8.32
N MET A 4 -10.72 3.08 7.50
CA MET A 4 -9.50 3.80 7.08
C MET A 4 -8.86 4.65 8.19
N GLU A 5 -9.59 4.99 9.24
CA GLU A 5 -9.06 5.78 10.37
C GLU A 5 -8.26 4.95 11.36
N THR A 6 -8.40 3.62 11.34
CA THR A 6 -7.63 2.73 12.23
C THR A 6 -6.15 2.63 11.84
N LEU A 7 -5.82 2.75 10.54
CA LEU A 7 -4.45 2.62 10.00
C LEU A 7 -4.05 3.79 9.08
N PRO A 8 -4.13 5.05 9.54
CA PRO A 8 -4.01 6.23 8.67
C PRO A 8 -2.63 6.34 8.01
N TYR A 9 -1.58 5.91 8.71
CA TYR A 9 -0.21 5.96 8.20
C TYR A 9 0.03 5.00 7.02
N SER A 10 -0.44 3.75 7.12
CA SER A 10 -0.28 2.76 6.05
C SER A 10 -1.05 3.14 4.80
N PHE A 11 -2.29 3.61 4.94
CA PHE A 11 -3.09 4.11 3.83
C PHE A 11 -2.52 5.41 3.23
N GLY A 12 -1.90 6.26 4.04
CA GLY A 12 -1.16 7.43 3.58
C GLY A 12 0.02 7.05 2.68
N ILE A 13 0.83 6.05 3.08
CA ILE A 13 1.95 5.54 2.28
C ILE A 13 1.44 4.92 0.98
N PHE A 14 0.36 4.12 1.02
CA PHE A 14 -0.20 3.56 -0.21
C PHE A 14 -0.78 4.63 -1.16
N THR A 15 -1.33 5.70 -0.61
CA THR A 15 -1.80 6.85 -1.40
C THR A 15 -0.61 7.58 -2.04
N LEU A 16 0.48 7.79 -1.28
CA LEU A 16 1.71 8.40 -1.76
C LEU A 16 2.41 7.51 -2.80
N CYS A 17 2.39 6.20 -2.67
CA CYS A 17 2.93 5.31 -3.71
C CYS A 17 2.05 5.24 -4.97
N GLY A 18 0.92 5.95 -5.03
CA GLY A 18 -0.01 5.91 -6.17
C GLY A 18 -0.78 4.60 -6.29
N VAL A 19 -0.73 3.78 -5.24
CA VAL A 19 -1.31 2.43 -5.17
C VAL A 19 -2.77 2.53 -4.76
N TRP A 20 -3.11 3.40 -3.81
CA TRP A 20 -4.43 3.43 -3.20
C TRP A 20 -5.15 4.77 -3.39
N ARG A 21 -6.35 4.73 -4.01
CA ARG A 21 -7.17 5.91 -4.23
C ARG A 21 -7.97 6.25 -2.97
N PRO A 22 -7.83 7.45 -2.39
CA PRO A 22 -8.62 7.85 -1.23
C PRO A 22 -10.10 8.02 -1.60
N ILE A 23 -10.99 7.44 -0.77
CA ILE A 23 -12.44 7.39 -1.00
C ILE A 23 -13.07 8.79 -0.98
N SER A 24 -12.46 9.74 -0.28
CA SER A 24 -12.92 11.14 -0.18
C SER A 24 -12.72 11.98 -1.46
N TRP A 25 -12.08 11.42 -2.49
CA TRP A 25 -11.73 12.11 -3.75
C TRP A 25 -12.68 11.77 -4.92
N SER A 26 -13.96 11.51 -4.63
CA SER A 26 -14.98 11.15 -5.64
C SER A 26 -15.38 12.27 -6.61
N SER A 27 -15.00 13.54 -6.35
CA SER A 27 -15.28 14.64 -7.28
C SER A 27 -14.47 14.52 -8.57
N GLY A 28 -15.10 14.74 -9.73
CA GLY A 28 -14.52 14.46 -11.06
C GLY A 28 -13.14 15.09 -11.31
N LEU A 29 -12.86 16.28 -10.78
CA LEU A 29 -11.55 16.94 -10.92
C LEU A 29 -10.46 16.21 -10.12
N LYS A 30 -10.77 15.77 -8.91
CA LYS A 30 -9.86 15.01 -8.04
C LYS A 30 -9.52 13.65 -8.64
N ARG A 31 -10.48 13.04 -9.35
CA ARG A 31 -10.26 11.81 -10.14
C ARG A 31 -9.21 12.02 -11.23
N VAL A 32 -9.30 13.11 -12.00
CA VAL A 32 -8.36 13.41 -13.09
C VAL A 32 -6.96 13.68 -12.54
N VAL A 33 -6.85 14.45 -11.45
CA VAL A 33 -5.56 14.70 -10.78
C VAL A 33 -4.93 13.40 -10.31
N TYR A 34 -5.72 12.48 -9.74
CA TYR A 34 -5.22 11.19 -9.30
C TYR A 34 -4.83 10.27 -10.47
N ASP A 35 -5.60 10.24 -11.56
CA ASP A 35 -5.22 9.49 -12.77
C ASP A 35 -3.91 10.02 -13.36
N PHE A 36 -3.72 11.34 -13.41
CA PHE A 36 -2.44 11.95 -13.84
C PHE A 36 -1.29 11.60 -12.89
N TYR A 37 -1.56 11.57 -11.58
CA TYR A 37 -0.59 11.14 -10.58
C TYR A 37 -0.18 9.68 -10.79
N THR A 38 -1.14 8.76 -10.91
CA THR A 38 -0.87 7.35 -11.18
C THR A 38 -0.11 7.16 -12.49
N LEU A 39 -0.48 7.90 -13.55
CA LEU A 39 0.24 7.89 -14.82
C LEU A 39 1.69 8.38 -14.65
N SER A 40 1.91 9.43 -13.86
CA SER A 40 3.24 9.96 -13.55
C SER A 40 4.09 8.94 -12.79
N VAL A 41 3.52 8.26 -11.78
CA VAL A 41 4.20 7.19 -11.03
C VAL A 41 4.54 6.02 -11.95
N MET A 42 3.61 5.59 -12.81
CA MET A 42 3.86 4.54 -13.80
C MET A 42 4.97 4.94 -14.79
N ALA A 43 4.99 6.19 -15.24
CA ALA A 43 6.04 6.70 -16.11
C ALA A 43 7.40 6.74 -15.42
N LEU A 44 7.47 7.14 -14.15
CA LEU A 44 8.70 7.13 -13.35
C LEU A 44 9.23 5.71 -13.15
N VAL A 45 8.37 4.77 -12.75
CA VAL A 45 8.75 3.36 -12.58
C VAL A 45 9.25 2.77 -13.90
N SER A 46 8.57 3.08 -15.01
CA SER A 46 8.99 2.63 -16.34
C SER A 46 10.35 3.21 -16.72
N SER A 47 10.55 4.52 -16.50
CA SER A 47 11.82 5.20 -16.79
C SER A 47 12.97 4.66 -15.95
N PHE A 48 12.70 4.36 -14.68
CA PHE A 48 13.65 3.72 -13.78
C PHE A 48 14.03 2.32 -14.28
N ALA A 49 13.04 1.50 -14.65
CA ALA A 49 13.29 0.18 -15.24
C ALA A 49 14.09 0.26 -16.54
N PHE A 50 13.83 1.26 -17.39
CA PHE A 50 14.63 1.51 -18.59
C PHE A 50 16.08 1.88 -18.25
N MET A 51 16.31 2.75 -17.27
CA MET A 51 17.65 3.18 -16.88
C MET A 51 18.51 2.00 -16.41
N GLU A 52 17.96 1.19 -15.51
CA GLU A 52 18.62 0.00 -15.00
C GLU A 52 18.79 -1.09 -16.07
N PHE A 53 17.88 -1.18 -17.05
CA PHE A 53 18.05 -2.08 -18.20
C PHE A 53 19.23 -1.66 -19.08
N ILE A 54 19.38 -0.35 -19.32
CA ILE A 54 20.54 0.19 -20.03
C ILE A 54 21.83 -0.05 -19.23
N GLU A 55 21.82 0.10 -17.91
CA GLU A 55 22.96 -0.20 -17.05
C GLU A 55 23.35 -1.68 -17.07
N THR A 56 22.34 -2.57 -17.11
CA THR A 56 22.52 -4.01 -17.28
C THR A 56 23.19 -4.33 -18.63
N LEU A 57 22.75 -3.69 -19.71
CA LEU A 57 23.36 -3.84 -21.05
C LEU A 57 24.78 -3.26 -21.13
N LEU A 58 25.03 -2.12 -20.50
CA LEU A 58 26.36 -1.48 -20.45
C LEU A 58 27.36 -2.26 -19.59
N SER A 59 26.86 -2.97 -18.57
CA SER A 59 27.67 -3.82 -17.69
C SER A 59 27.97 -5.20 -18.29
N PHE A 60 27.59 -5.44 -19.55
CA PHE A 60 27.84 -6.69 -20.26
C PHE A 60 29.36 -6.91 -20.41
N GLY A 61 29.91 -7.77 -19.57
CA GLY A 61 31.36 -8.01 -19.44
C GLY A 61 31.84 -8.04 -17.99
N ARG A 62 31.13 -7.38 -17.06
CA ARG A 62 31.40 -7.42 -15.62
C ARG A 62 30.22 -8.08 -14.89
N ILE A 63 30.30 -9.40 -14.75
CA ILE A 63 29.24 -10.26 -14.20
C ILE A 63 28.68 -9.74 -12.86
N GLN A 64 29.54 -9.22 -11.97
CA GLN A 64 29.10 -8.72 -10.66
C GLN A 64 28.23 -7.47 -10.74
N ALA A 65 28.53 -6.52 -11.64
CA ALA A 65 27.71 -5.32 -11.83
C ALA A 65 26.38 -5.63 -12.53
N LEU A 66 26.43 -6.54 -13.50
CA LEU A 66 25.25 -7.07 -14.19
C LEU A 66 24.26 -7.70 -13.20
N VAL A 67 24.74 -8.60 -12.34
CA VAL A 67 23.89 -9.26 -11.33
C VAL A 67 23.30 -8.23 -10.38
N SER A 68 24.08 -7.26 -9.91
CA SER A 68 23.58 -6.21 -9.01
C SER A 68 22.45 -5.38 -9.63
N ALA A 69 22.64 -4.84 -10.84
CA ALA A 69 21.62 -4.04 -11.54
C ALA A 69 20.36 -4.87 -11.82
N SER A 70 20.53 -6.11 -12.31
CA SER A 70 19.39 -7.02 -12.55
C SER A 70 18.61 -7.38 -11.28
N PHE A 71 19.28 -7.51 -10.14
CA PHE A 71 18.64 -7.77 -8.85
C PHE A 71 17.86 -6.55 -8.36
N MET A 72 18.40 -5.33 -8.52
CA MET A 72 17.69 -4.10 -8.21
C MET A 72 16.43 -3.95 -9.07
N LEU A 73 16.55 -4.17 -10.39
CA LEU A 73 15.41 -4.23 -11.31
C LEU A 73 14.32 -5.19 -10.83
N PHE A 74 14.70 -6.43 -10.57
CA PHE A 74 13.78 -7.46 -10.16
C PHE A 74 13.11 -7.11 -8.82
N THR A 75 13.86 -6.51 -7.89
CA THR A 75 13.34 -6.05 -6.60
C THR A 75 12.28 -4.96 -6.77
N VAL A 76 12.53 -3.99 -7.64
CA VAL A 76 11.56 -2.92 -7.94
C VAL A 76 10.32 -3.49 -8.63
N VAL A 77 10.48 -4.33 -9.64
CA VAL A 77 9.36 -5.01 -10.31
C VAL A 77 8.54 -5.82 -9.31
N ASN A 78 9.18 -6.62 -8.46
CA ASN A 78 8.50 -7.41 -7.44
C ASN A 78 7.72 -6.53 -6.44
N THR A 79 8.29 -5.39 -6.05
CA THR A 79 7.62 -4.41 -5.17
C THR A 79 6.40 -3.80 -5.85
N CYS A 80 6.51 -3.44 -7.13
CA CYS A 80 5.38 -2.97 -7.94
C CYS A 80 4.30 -4.06 -8.08
N CYS A 81 4.68 -5.32 -8.34
CA CYS A 81 3.75 -6.44 -8.41
C CYS A 81 3.01 -6.66 -7.09
N LYS A 82 3.73 -6.59 -5.96
CA LYS A 82 3.11 -6.63 -4.62
C LYS A 82 2.11 -5.49 -4.44
N ALA A 83 2.46 -4.28 -4.85
CA ALA A 83 1.56 -3.14 -4.81
C ALA A 83 0.31 -3.39 -5.65
N VAL A 84 0.43 -3.81 -6.91
CA VAL A 84 -0.71 -4.12 -7.80
C VAL A 84 -1.59 -5.24 -7.22
N ASN A 85 -0.98 -6.26 -6.60
CA ASN A 85 -1.72 -7.32 -5.95
C ASN A 85 -2.55 -6.79 -4.77
N ILE A 86 -1.99 -5.90 -3.95
CA ILE A 86 -2.70 -5.20 -2.88
C ILE A 86 -3.88 -4.39 -3.44
N ILE A 87 -3.70 -3.70 -4.58
CA ILE A 87 -4.78 -2.97 -5.26
C ILE A 87 -5.89 -3.92 -5.72
N SER A 88 -5.52 -5.05 -6.30
CA SER A 88 -6.47 -6.04 -6.84
C SER A 88 -7.26 -6.72 -5.72
N LYS A 89 -6.61 -6.93 -4.58
CA LYS A 89 -7.20 -7.52 -3.37
C LYS A 89 -7.81 -6.49 -2.42
N ARG A 90 -7.94 -5.23 -2.86
CA ARG A 90 -8.43 -4.13 -2.02
C ARG A 90 -9.78 -4.41 -1.36
N ASP A 91 -10.69 -5.09 -2.07
CA ASP A 91 -12.05 -5.35 -1.59
C ASP A 91 -12.03 -6.40 -0.47
N GLU A 92 -11.13 -7.40 -0.58
CA GLU A 92 -10.87 -8.41 0.45
C GLU A 92 -10.16 -7.79 1.68
N ILE A 93 -9.19 -6.91 1.45
CA ILE A 93 -8.53 -6.13 2.50
C ILE A 93 -9.54 -5.25 3.24
N MET A 94 -10.45 -4.60 2.53
CA MET A 94 -11.49 -3.77 3.14
C MET A 94 -12.47 -4.61 3.97
N SER A 95 -12.79 -5.83 3.53
CA SER A 95 -13.58 -6.78 4.32
C SER A 95 -12.87 -7.18 5.62
N ILE A 96 -11.58 -7.52 5.55
CA ILE A 96 -10.78 -7.86 6.73
C ILE A 96 -10.66 -6.66 7.67
N LEU A 97 -10.46 -5.46 7.13
CA LEU A 97 -10.38 -4.21 7.91
C LEU A 97 -11.72 -3.88 8.56
N GLY A 98 -12.83 -4.17 7.87
CA GLY A 98 -14.18 -4.07 8.42
C GLY A 98 -14.38 -5.02 9.61
N MET A 99 -14.02 -6.30 9.45
CA MET A 99 -14.02 -7.27 10.55
C MET A 99 -13.11 -6.84 11.70
N LEU A 100 -11.93 -6.32 11.41
CA LEU A 100 -10.99 -5.85 12.42
C LEU A 100 -11.63 -4.72 13.23
N ASN A 101 -12.16 -3.71 12.55
CA ASN A 101 -12.84 -2.58 13.18
C ASN A 101 -14.06 -3.01 14.02
N ASP A 102 -14.86 -3.96 13.53
CA ASP A 102 -16.02 -4.49 14.25
C ASP A 102 -15.60 -5.35 15.46
N SER A 103 -14.46 -6.05 15.34
CA SER A 103 -13.91 -6.91 16.40
C SER A 103 -13.00 -6.18 17.40
N THR A 104 -12.72 -4.88 17.22
CA THR A 104 -11.69 -4.21 18.03
C THR A 104 -12.10 -4.04 19.50
N CYS A 105 -13.38 -4.17 19.87
CA CYS A 105 -13.83 -4.18 21.28
C CYS A 105 -15.25 -4.76 21.43
N LEU A 106 -15.57 -5.91 20.81
CA LEU A 106 -16.80 -6.60 21.17
C LEU A 106 -16.54 -7.51 22.38
N VAL A 107 -17.04 -7.08 23.53
CA VAL A 107 -17.18 -7.90 24.75
C VAL A 107 -17.87 -9.20 24.34
N ARG A 108 -17.11 -10.29 24.28
CA ARG A 108 -17.63 -11.60 23.83
C ARG A 108 -18.19 -12.42 24.99
N CYS A 109 -17.89 -12.03 26.23
CA CYS A 109 -18.33 -12.68 27.46
C CYS A 109 -18.55 -11.65 28.59
N GLU A 110 -19.51 -11.90 29.50
CA GLU A 110 -19.75 -11.09 30.72
C GLU A 110 -18.47 -10.89 31.58
N GLY A 111 -17.51 -11.81 31.48
CA GLY A 111 -16.22 -11.69 32.16
C GLY A 111 -15.30 -10.62 31.57
N GLU A 112 -15.36 -10.34 30.26
CA GLU A 112 -14.57 -9.29 29.61
C GLU A 112 -15.16 -7.90 29.87
N GLU A 113 -16.48 -7.80 30.04
CA GLU A 113 -17.17 -6.55 30.39
C GLU A 113 -16.64 -5.97 31.70
N LYS A 114 -16.49 -6.84 32.72
CA LYS A 114 -15.97 -6.47 34.03
C LYS A 114 -14.50 -6.02 34.00
N ILE A 115 -13.71 -6.54 33.08
CA ILE A 115 -12.29 -6.18 32.94
C ILE A 115 -12.14 -4.81 32.26
N LEU A 116 -13.00 -4.51 31.27
CA LEU A 116 -13.03 -3.20 30.60
C LEU A 116 -13.54 -2.09 31.52
N ASP A 117 -14.56 -2.35 32.33
CA ASP A 117 -15.11 -1.39 33.29
C ASP A 117 -14.08 -1.01 34.37
N GLU A 118 -13.33 -2.00 34.89
CA GLU A 118 -12.20 -1.79 35.82
C GLU A 118 -11.04 -0.97 35.22
N LEU A 119 -10.80 -1.08 33.91
CA LEU A 119 -9.77 -0.31 33.21
C LEU A 119 -10.24 1.11 32.87
N GLN A 120 -11.52 1.33 32.55
CA GLN A 120 -12.08 2.67 32.33
C GLN A 120 -12.16 3.50 33.61
N ILE A 121 -12.32 2.87 34.78
CA ILE A 121 -12.31 3.54 36.09
C ILE A 121 -10.88 3.97 36.50
N ARG A 122 -9.83 3.42 35.86
CA ARG A 122 -8.41 3.69 36.18
C ARG A 122 -7.74 4.76 35.30
N ILE A 123 -8.43 5.32 34.31
CA ILE A 123 -7.96 6.42 33.45
C ILE A 123 -8.59 7.73 33.91
#